data_AF-A0A8D2M1J8-F1
#
_entry.id   AF-A0A8D2M1J8-F1
#
_cell.length_a   1.000
_cell.length_b   1.000
_cell.length_c   1.000
_cell.angle_alpha   90.00
_cell.angle_beta   90.00
_cell.angle_gamma   90.00
#
_symmetry.space_group_name_H-M   'P 1'
#
loop_
_entity.id
_entity.type
_entity.pdbx_description
1 polymer ?
#
loop_
_entity_poly.entity_id
_entity_poly.type
_entity_poly.pdbx_seq_one_letter_code
_entity_poly.pdbx_strand_id
1 'polypeptide(L)'
;IFPHSGTQTKGWFLTHVISLFFLQHPGHATATVTSAFLENEYQADKNGVIFFRAGSQQYQLDFAGEVSPCFNLISFHSAAGLKVFTLCLHLFEQLFFLLTDSQEYIKIKRLFEKTMKGYCIHQLQRIQNPTLWDIFQWFLHKSKGVNERLLFHGTSPSHVSAICEQNFDWRLCGTHGTMYGKGTRSYFARDASYSHEYCSSLGGCYRVFVAQVLAGDFVRGSPEYCRPPPRDKNSNRLYDSCVDDPTDPSIFVIFEKQQVYPAYILEYSLESSCVVL
;
A
#
# COMPACT_ATOMS: atom_id res chain seq x y z
N ILE A 1 13.53 -7.92 6.92
CA ILE A 1 12.54 -7.06 6.22
C ILE A 1 12.64 -5.60 6.68
N PHE A 2 13.21 -5.32 7.86
CA PHE A 2 13.66 -3.97 8.23
C PHE A 2 15.19 -3.94 8.24
N PRO A 3 15.86 -3.23 7.30
CA PRO A 3 17.29 -2.97 7.44
C PRO A 3 17.52 -1.80 8.40
N HIS A 4 18.37 -2.00 9.41
CA HIS A 4 18.95 -0.92 10.19
C HIS A 4 20.01 -0.21 9.33
N SER A 5 19.62 0.87 8.65
CA SER A 5 20.58 1.86 8.13
C SER A 5 19.86 3.17 7.85
N GLY A 6 19.66 3.96 8.90
CA GLY A 6 19.22 5.34 8.79
C GLY A 6 20.39 6.19 8.31
N THR A 7 20.31 6.75 7.09
CA THR A 7 21.01 8.01 6.73
C THR A 7 20.72 8.53 5.31
N GLN A 8 20.17 7.73 4.38
CA GLN A 8 19.99 8.20 2.98
C GLN A 8 18.57 8.53 2.51
N THR A 9 17.54 8.36 3.34
CA THR A 9 16.13 8.46 2.90
C THR A 9 15.48 9.84 3.09
N LYS A 10 16.10 10.77 3.83
CA LYS A 10 15.42 12.01 4.26
C LYS A 10 15.40 13.13 3.19
N GLY A 11 16.45 13.26 2.37
CA GLY A 11 16.53 14.35 1.37
C GLY A 11 15.61 14.22 0.15
N TRP A 12 15.24 12.99 -0.22
CA TRP A 12 14.26 12.71 -1.28
C TRP A 12 12.80 12.98 -0.85
N PHE A 13 12.56 13.00 0.46
CA PHE A 13 11.24 13.14 1.07
C PHE A 13 10.75 14.59 1.03
N LEU A 14 11.62 15.55 1.38
CA LEU A 14 11.33 16.99 1.30
C LEU A 14 11.07 17.47 -0.14
N THR A 15 11.74 16.87 -1.13
CA THR A 15 11.57 17.18 -2.56
C THR A 15 10.16 16.86 -3.06
N HIS A 16 9.60 15.71 -2.65
CA HIS A 16 8.29 15.24 -3.13
C HIS A 16 7.11 15.93 -2.42
N VAL A 17 7.25 16.23 -1.13
CA VAL A 17 6.19 16.93 -0.37
C VAL A 17 5.92 18.31 -0.99
N ILE A 18 6.94 19.05 -1.42
CA ILE A 18 6.75 20.38 -2.02
C ILE A 18 6.20 20.27 -3.44
N SER A 19 6.69 19.32 -4.24
CA SER A 19 6.17 19.10 -5.60
C SER A 19 4.69 18.72 -5.59
N LEU A 20 4.27 17.82 -4.70
CA LEU A 20 2.88 17.36 -4.62
C LEU A 20 1.93 18.43 -4.07
N PHE A 21 2.37 19.24 -3.10
CA PHE A 21 1.53 20.29 -2.52
C PHE A 21 1.35 21.52 -3.44
N PHE A 22 2.30 21.83 -4.32
CA PHE A 22 2.26 23.06 -5.12
C PHE A 22 1.95 22.88 -6.61
N LEU A 23 1.94 21.65 -7.14
CA LEU A 23 1.61 21.39 -8.56
C LEU A 23 0.16 20.96 -8.82
N GLN A 24 -0.70 20.81 -7.80
CA GLN A 24 -2.05 20.26 -7.98
C GLN A 24 -3.17 21.29 -8.23
N HIS A 25 -2.88 22.59 -8.37
CA HIS A 25 -3.91 23.58 -8.68
C HIS A 25 -3.50 24.55 -9.80
N PRO A 26 -4.25 24.64 -10.93
CA PRO A 26 -4.00 25.60 -12.00
C PRO A 26 -4.35 27.00 -11.49
N GLY A 27 -3.36 27.69 -10.92
CA GLY A 27 -3.53 29.06 -10.40
C GLY A 27 -2.61 29.45 -9.24
N HIS A 28 -1.88 28.52 -8.62
CA HIS A 28 -0.95 28.84 -7.53
C HIS A 28 0.49 28.99 -8.03
N ALA A 29 1.10 30.16 -7.78
CA ALA A 29 2.50 30.43 -8.08
C ALA A 29 3.44 29.57 -7.23
N THR A 30 4.58 29.21 -7.83
CA THR A 30 5.69 28.41 -7.25
C THR A 30 6.07 28.88 -5.84
N ALA A 31 6.25 27.94 -4.93
CA ALA A 31 6.72 28.21 -3.57
C ALA A 31 8.08 28.95 -3.59
N THR A 32 8.31 29.83 -2.61
CA THR A 32 9.54 30.65 -2.51
C THR A 32 10.76 29.87 -2.00
N VAL A 33 10.60 28.59 -1.66
CA VAL A 33 11.66 27.74 -1.14
C VAL A 33 11.89 26.55 -2.05
N THR A 34 13.15 26.17 -2.20
CA THR A 34 13.56 24.97 -2.95
C THR A 34 13.88 23.83 -1.99
N SER A 35 13.88 22.61 -2.53
CA SER A 35 14.23 21.41 -1.76
C SER A 35 15.66 21.45 -1.21
N ALA A 36 16.61 21.94 -1.99
CA ALA A 36 18.01 22.08 -1.58
C ALA A 36 18.16 23.09 -0.42
N PHE A 37 17.34 24.14 -0.41
CA PHE A 37 17.34 25.13 0.66
C PHE A 37 16.88 24.51 1.99
N LEU A 38 15.74 23.81 1.99
CA LEU A 38 15.20 23.21 3.22
C LEU A 38 16.08 22.09 3.77
N GLU A 39 16.75 21.32 2.91
CA GLU A 39 17.71 20.32 3.37
C GLU A 39 18.89 20.98 4.10
N ASN A 40 19.46 22.05 3.52
CA ASN A 40 20.54 22.78 4.17
C ASN A 40 20.12 23.38 5.52
N GLU A 41 18.93 23.97 5.59
CA GLU A 41 18.42 24.56 6.83
C GLU A 41 18.13 23.49 7.90
N TYR A 42 17.60 22.32 7.53
CA TYR A 42 17.41 21.20 8.45
C TYR A 42 18.75 20.64 8.97
N GLN A 43 19.76 20.54 8.11
CA GLN A 43 21.09 20.11 8.53
C GLN A 43 21.78 21.13 9.45
N ALA A 44 21.51 22.42 9.23
CA ALA A 44 22.03 23.51 10.05
C ALA A 44 21.36 23.58 11.42
N ASP A 45 20.03 23.44 11.46
CA ASP A 45 19.25 23.43 12.71
C ASP A 45 18.11 22.41 12.64
N LYS A 46 18.33 21.27 13.30
CA LYS A 46 17.34 20.18 13.37
C LYS A 46 16.10 20.53 14.19
N ASN A 47 16.11 21.65 14.91
CA ASN A 47 14.98 22.18 15.68
C ASN A 47 14.55 23.56 15.14
N GLY A 48 15.04 23.94 13.96
CA GLY A 48 14.77 25.23 13.35
C GLY A 48 13.32 25.38 12.90
N VAL A 49 12.91 26.63 12.72
CA VAL A 49 11.60 26.98 12.17
C VAL A 49 11.81 27.80 10.90
N ILE A 50 11.26 27.35 9.79
CA ILE A 50 11.36 28.02 8.49
C ILE A 50 10.02 28.62 8.11
N PHE A 51 10.03 29.88 7.67
CA PHE A 51 8.89 30.52 7.07
C PHE A 51 9.04 30.58 5.55
N PHE A 52 7.99 30.23 4.82
CA PHE A 52 8.00 30.34 3.36
C PHE A 52 6.65 30.78 2.82
N ARG A 53 6.64 31.27 1.58
CA ARG A 53 5.41 31.68 0.89
C ARG A 53 5.11 30.73 -0.25
N ALA A 54 3.84 30.48 -0.48
CA ALA A 54 3.37 29.85 -1.70
C ALA A 54 2.06 30.49 -2.15
N GLY A 55 2.06 31.01 -3.38
CA GLY A 55 1.04 31.97 -3.81
C GLY A 55 0.94 33.16 -2.85
N SER A 56 -0.28 33.46 -2.38
CA SER A 56 -0.59 34.56 -1.45
C SER A 56 -0.51 34.18 0.03
N GLN A 57 -0.19 32.92 0.36
CA GLN A 57 -0.19 32.41 1.73
C GLN A 57 1.24 32.27 2.28
N GLN A 58 1.38 32.51 3.58
CA GLN A 58 2.61 32.31 4.33
C GLN A 58 2.45 31.09 5.24
N TYR A 59 3.46 30.22 5.21
CA TYR A 59 3.52 28.97 5.94
C TYR A 59 4.70 28.99 6.91
N GLN A 60 4.53 28.31 8.03
CA GLN A 60 5.58 28.00 8.99
C GLN A 60 5.83 26.48 8.98
N LEU A 61 7.10 26.11 8.93
CA LEU A 61 7.64 24.76 9.00
C LEU A 61 8.44 24.64 10.29
N ASP A 62 8.06 23.76 11.20
CA ASP A 62 8.76 23.54 12.48
C ASP A 62 9.45 22.17 12.47
N PHE A 63 10.77 22.15 12.67
CA PHE A 63 11.56 20.92 12.76
C PHE A 63 11.59 20.31 14.18
N ALA A 64 11.20 21.07 15.22
CA ALA A 64 11.34 20.71 16.63
C ALA A 64 10.15 19.93 17.23
N GLY A 65 9.17 19.52 16.43
CA GLY A 65 8.00 18.77 16.92
C GLY A 65 8.40 17.48 17.67
N GLU A 66 7.90 17.29 18.90
CA GLU A 66 8.35 16.25 19.84
C GLU A 66 8.55 14.86 19.22
N VAL A 67 9.77 14.37 19.40
CA VAL A 67 10.28 13.07 18.96
C VAL A 67 9.93 12.01 20.01
N SER A 68 8.82 11.30 19.82
CA SER A 68 8.73 9.91 20.30
C SER A 68 9.57 9.03 19.36
N PRO A 69 10.21 7.94 19.84
CA PRO A 69 11.28 7.23 19.13
C PRO A 69 10.83 6.48 17.85
N CYS A 70 9.65 6.78 17.31
CA CYS A 70 9.05 6.16 16.13
C CYS A 70 8.53 7.13 15.07
N PHE A 71 8.65 8.46 15.20
CA PHE A 71 7.97 9.39 14.27
C PHE A 71 8.81 10.64 13.98
N ASN A 72 8.97 11.02 12.70
CA ASN A 72 9.42 12.38 12.34
C ASN A 72 8.18 13.20 11.94
N LEU A 73 7.68 14.07 12.82
CA LEU A 73 6.61 15.02 12.47
C LEU A 73 7.19 16.25 11.77
N ILE A 74 6.52 16.70 10.70
CA ILE A 74 6.63 18.04 10.16
C ILE A 74 5.25 18.69 10.28
N SER A 75 5.14 19.78 11.02
CA SER A 75 3.89 20.53 11.19
C SER A 75 3.86 21.76 10.29
N PHE A 76 2.74 22.00 9.60
CA PHE A 76 2.47 23.23 8.85
C PHE A 76 1.42 24.07 9.58
N HIS A 77 1.70 25.36 9.79
CA HIS A 77 0.74 26.31 10.33
C HIS A 77 0.46 27.44 9.32
N SER A 78 -0.82 27.75 9.13
CA SER A 78 -1.28 28.94 8.42
C SER A 78 -1.65 30.04 9.43
N ALA A 79 -1.22 31.26 9.15
CA ALA A 79 -1.46 32.43 10.00
C ALA A 79 -2.93 32.89 10.08
N ALA A 80 -3.88 32.19 9.44
CA ALA A 80 -5.30 32.55 9.43
C ALA A 80 -6.20 31.73 10.39
N GLY A 81 -5.62 30.89 11.25
CA GLY A 81 -6.38 30.18 12.28
C GLY A 81 -6.98 28.84 11.82
N LEU A 82 -6.77 27.82 12.65
CA LEU A 82 -7.38 26.49 12.65
C LEU A 82 -7.53 25.76 11.30
N LYS A 83 -6.40 25.38 10.67
CA LYS A 83 -6.31 24.09 9.96
C LYS A 83 -4.92 23.50 10.18
N VAL A 84 -4.75 22.73 11.24
CA VAL A 84 -3.60 21.84 11.37
C VAL A 84 -3.85 20.70 10.37
N PHE A 85 -3.14 20.70 9.25
CA PHE A 85 -3.22 19.63 8.25
C PHE A 85 -2.38 18.42 8.72
N THR A 86 -2.83 17.72 9.75
CA THR A 86 -2.16 16.52 10.30
C THR A 86 -2.50 15.24 9.51
N LEU A 87 -3.23 15.31 8.40
CA LEU A 87 -3.81 14.11 7.79
C LEU A 87 -3.00 13.46 6.64
N CYS A 88 -1.86 14.01 6.21
CA CYS A 88 -1.16 13.49 5.02
C CYS A 88 0.18 12.78 5.29
N LEU A 89 0.76 12.92 6.49
CA LEU A 89 2.09 12.37 6.82
C LEU A 89 2.08 10.89 7.23
N HIS A 90 1.01 10.39 7.86
CA HIS A 90 0.96 8.99 8.33
C HIS A 90 0.97 7.96 7.19
N LEU A 91 0.46 8.31 6.01
CA LEU A 91 0.46 7.42 4.84
C LEU A 91 1.81 7.42 4.10
N PHE A 92 2.56 8.51 4.19
CA PHE A 92 3.82 8.69 3.46
C PHE A 92 5.00 7.98 4.12
N GLU A 93 4.98 7.75 5.44
CA GLU A 93 6.03 6.99 6.14
C GLU A 93 5.94 5.46 5.94
N GLN A 94 4.85 4.94 5.34
CA GLN A 94 4.68 3.51 5.16
C GLN A 94 5.09 3.02 3.77
N LEU A 95 5.33 3.88 2.78
CA LEU A 95 5.61 3.44 1.40
C LEU A 95 7.08 3.67 1.01
N PHE A 96 7.76 2.60 0.60
CA PHE A 96 9.16 2.63 0.22
C PHE A 96 9.35 2.13 -1.20
N PHE A 97 9.85 2.98 -2.10
CA PHE A 97 10.18 2.58 -3.46
C PHE A 97 11.27 1.53 -3.49
N LEU A 98 11.04 0.46 -4.24
CA LEU A 98 12.04 -0.58 -4.47
C LEU A 98 12.89 -0.26 -5.68
N LEU A 99 14.20 -0.46 -5.55
CA LEU A 99 15.14 -0.37 -6.66
C LEU A 99 14.89 -1.51 -7.64
N THR A 100 14.95 -1.21 -8.93
CA THR A 100 14.59 -2.13 -10.03
C THR A 100 15.52 -3.34 -10.15
N ASP A 101 16.74 -3.23 -9.65
CA ASP A 101 17.77 -4.28 -9.59
C ASP A 101 17.70 -5.12 -8.31
N SER A 102 16.89 -4.73 -7.32
CA SER A 102 16.73 -5.48 -6.08
C SER A 102 16.06 -6.84 -6.31
N GLN A 103 16.50 -7.86 -5.57
CA GLN A 103 15.89 -9.20 -5.64
C GLN A 103 14.41 -9.19 -5.29
N GLU A 104 14.02 -8.32 -4.36
CA GLU A 104 12.62 -8.10 -3.97
C GLU A 104 11.80 -7.60 -5.16
N TYR A 105 12.26 -6.55 -5.84
CA TYR A 105 11.60 -6.01 -7.04
C TYR A 105 11.49 -7.06 -8.15
N ILE A 106 12.60 -7.72 -8.47
CA ILE A 106 12.66 -8.73 -9.53
C ILE A 106 11.68 -9.88 -9.26
N LYS A 107 11.54 -10.32 -8.00
CA LYS A 107 10.58 -11.36 -7.61
C LYS A 107 9.14 -10.93 -7.90
N ILE A 108 8.73 -9.74 -7.47
CA ILE A 108 7.36 -9.25 -7.66
C ILE A 108 7.08 -8.97 -9.13
N LYS A 109 8.02 -8.35 -9.85
CA LYS A 109 7.94 -8.14 -11.30
C LYS A 109 7.70 -9.44 -12.06
N ARG A 110 8.47 -10.49 -11.76
CA ARG A 110 8.29 -11.81 -12.39
C ARG A 110 6.90 -12.40 -12.12
N LEU A 111 6.34 -12.22 -10.92
CA LEU A 111 4.98 -12.69 -10.63
C LEU A 111 3.94 -11.94 -11.44
N PHE A 112 4.06 -10.62 -11.55
CA PHE A 112 3.15 -9.77 -12.32
C PHE A 112 3.20 -10.09 -13.82
N GLU A 113 4.41 -10.15 -14.39
CA GLU A 113 4.63 -10.38 -15.83
C GLU A 113 4.26 -11.78 -16.31
N LYS A 114 3.96 -12.73 -15.41
CA LYS A 114 3.42 -14.04 -15.82
C LYS A 114 2.12 -13.90 -16.59
N THR A 115 1.27 -12.94 -16.21
CA THR A 115 -0.09 -12.81 -16.75
C THR A 115 -0.40 -11.41 -17.31
N MET A 116 0.41 -10.40 -17.00
CA MET A 116 0.23 -9.04 -17.50
C MET A 116 1.24 -8.70 -18.61
N LYS A 117 1.05 -9.29 -19.80
CA LYS A 117 1.87 -8.98 -20.99
C LYS A 117 1.41 -7.67 -21.62
N GLY A 118 2.35 -6.87 -22.12
CA GLY A 118 2.04 -5.57 -22.74
C GLY A 118 1.72 -4.45 -21.75
N TYR A 119 2.12 -4.60 -20.48
CA TYR A 119 2.04 -3.55 -19.46
C TYR A 119 3.43 -3.24 -18.92
N CYS A 120 3.69 -1.96 -18.65
CA CYS A 120 4.94 -1.48 -18.07
C CYS A 120 4.72 -1.13 -16.59
N ILE A 121 5.61 -1.63 -15.72
CA ILE A 121 5.64 -1.26 -14.30
C ILE A 121 6.37 0.08 -14.16
N HIS A 122 5.69 1.08 -13.62
CA HIS A 122 6.27 2.41 -13.35
C HIS A 122 6.93 2.45 -11.97
N GLN A 123 6.22 1.92 -10.97
CA GLN A 123 6.66 1.98 -9.59
C GLN A 123 6.27 0.70 -8.85
N LEU A 124 7.15 0.27 -7.96
CA LEU A 124 6.86 -0.78 -6.98
C LEU A 124 7.25 -0.25 -5.60
N GLN A 125 6.27 -0.17 -4.72
CA GLN A 125 6.44 0.34 -3.36
C GLN A 125 6.20 -0.79 -2.36
N ARG A 126 7.11 -0.97 -1.42
CA ARG A 126 6.89 -1.80 -0.23
C ARG A 126 6.12 -1.02 0.81
N ILE A 127 5.09 -1.64 1.36
CA ILE A 127 4.31 -1.11 2.47
C ILE A 127 4.99 -1.56 3.77
N GLN A 128 5.18 -0.64 4.69
CA GLN A 128 5.76 -0.83 6.01
C GLN A 128 4.80 -0.26 7.05
N ASN A 129 3.82 -1.07 7.43
CA ASN A 129 2.96 -0.82 8.58
C ASN A 129 3.36 -1.78 9.72
N PRO A 130 4.14 -1.33 10.74
CA PRO A 130 4.62 -2.19 11.81
C PRO A 130 3.49 -2.84 12.63
N THR A 131 2.41 -2.11 12.90
CA THR A 131 1.27 -2.63 13.66
C THR A 131 0.59 -3.80 12.93
N LEU A 132 0.32 -3.65 11.63
CA LEU A 132 -0.24 -4.74 10.83
C LEU A 132 0.74 -5.91 10.70
N TRP A 133 2.04 -5.60 10.60
CA TRP A 133 3.09 -6.59 10.48
C TRP A 133 3.19 -7.46 11.75
N ASP A 134 3.20 -6.85 12.93
CA ASP A 134 3.29 -7.58 14.21
C ASP A 134 2.09 -8.51 14.41
N ILE A 135 0.89 -8.04 14.07
CA ILE A 135 -0.33 -8.86 14.09
C ILE A 135 -0.19 -10.04 13.11
N PHE A 136 0.24 -9.78 11.88
CA PHE A 136 0.42 -10.82 10.87
C PHE A 136 1.47 -11.86 11.29
N GLN A 137 2.62 -11.42 11.82
CA GLN A 137 3.68 -12.29 12.33
C GLN A 137 3.20 -13.15 13.51
N TRP A 138 2.38 -12.60 14.40
CA TRP A 138 1.77 -13.37 15.48
C TRP A 138 0.89 -14.52 14.93
N PHE A 139 0.07 -14.25 13.91
CA PHE A 139 -0.74 -15.28 13.24
C PHE A 139 0.11 -16.32 12.52
N LEU A 140 1.17 -15.89 11.83
CA LEU A 140 2.13 -16.77 11.16
C LEU A 140 2.78 -17.74 12.16
N HIS A 141 3.29 -17.24 13.30
CA HIS A 141 3.92 -18.07 14.32
C HIS A 141 2.95 -19.04 15.00
N LYS A 142 1.70 -18.64 15.20
CA LYS A 142 0.65 -19.51 15.74
C LYS A 142 0.33 -20.68 14.80
N SER A 143 0.56 -20.48 13.51
CA SER A 143 0.13 -21.38 12.46
C SER A 143 1.36 -22.06 11.83
N LYS A 144 1.92 -23.04 12.55
CA LYS A 144 3.12 -23.78 12.11
C LYS A 144 2.89 -24.47 10.76
N GLY A 145 3.77 -24.21 9.79
CA GLY A 145 3.76 -24.84 8.46
C GLY A 145 2.69 -24.33 7.50
N VAL A 146 2.20 -23.10 7.69
CA VAL A 146 1.16 -22.51 6.85
C VAL A 146 1.61 -22.28 5.42
N ASN A 147 0.67 -22.56 4.50
CA ASN A 147 0.76 -22.19 3.10
C ASN A 147 0.69 -20.66 2.96
N GLU A 148 1.84 -20.01 2.98
CA GLU A 148 1.99 -18.57 2.76
C GLU A 148 2.12 -18.27 1.27
N ARG A 149 1.35 -17.29 0.77
CA ARG A 149 1.34 -16.92 -0.65
C ARG A 149 1.43 -15.42 -0.84
N LEU A 150 2.09 -15.01 -1.93
CA LEU A 150 1.96 -13.66 -2.47
C LEU A 150 0.85 -13.68 -3.51
N LEU A 151 -0.20 -12.89 -3.29
CA LEU A 151 -1.38 -12.84 -4.13
C LEU A 151 -1.75 -11.38 -4.46
N PHE A 152 -2.39 -11.19 -5.62
CA PHE A 152 -2.80 -9.88 -6.11
C PHE A 152 -4.19 -9.49 -5.60
N HIS A 153 -4.40 -8.19 -5.40
CA HIS A 153 -5.71 -7.62 -5.08
C HIS A 153 -5.89 -6.28 -5.81
N GLY A 154 -6.87 -6.24 -6.72
CA GLY A 154 -7.28 -5.03 -7.42
C GLY A 154 -8.26 -4.22 -6.57
N THR A 155 -8.12 -2.90 -6.58
CA THR A 155 -9.04 -2.01 -5.88
C THR A 155 -9.07 -0.63 -6.54
N SER A 156 -10.06 0.19 -6.15
CA SER A 156 -10.14 1.59 -6.54
C SER A 156 -9.04 2.42 -5.85
N PRO A 157 -8.46 3.43 -6.53
CA PRO A 157 -7.53 4.38 -5.93
C PRO A 157 -8.02 4.99 -4.60
N SER A 158 -9.33 5.17 -4.44
CA SER A 158 -9.96 5.70 -3.22
C SER A 158 -9.72 4.86 -1.97
N HIS A 159 -9.46 3.55 -2.11
CA HIS A 159 -9.29 2.64 -0.97
C HIS A 159 -7.83 2.37 -0.63
N VAL A 160 -6.88 2.80 -1.48
CA VAL A 160 -5.45 2.50 -1.31
C VAL A 160 -4.93 2.96 0.05
N SER A 161 -5.25 4.20 0.42
CA SER A 161 -4.83 4.78 1.70
C SER A 161 -5.40 3.98 2.88
N ALA A 162 -6.71 3.69 2.87
CA ALA A 162 -7.36 2.94 3.93
C ALA A 162 -6.78 1.52 4.08
N ILE A 163 -6.46 0.84 2.98
CA ILE A 163 -5.88 -0.51 3.00
C ILE A 163 -4.47 -0.50 3.61
N CYS A 164 -3.62 0.47 3.28
CA CYS A 164 -2.28 0.58 3.87
C CYS A 164 -2.34 0.76 5.39
N GLU A 165 -3.28 1.58 5.86
CA GLU A 165 -3.39 1.92 7.28
C GLU A 165 -4.13 0.85 8.09
N GLN A 166 -5.25 0.35 7.56
CA GLN A 166 -6.24 -0.43 8.31
C GLN A 166 -6.36 -1.89 7.85
N ASN A 167 -5.55 -2.29 6.87
CA ASN A 167 -5.59 -3.59 6.18
C ASN A 167 -6.84 -3.72 5.26
N PHE A 168 -6.96 -4.85 4.57
CA PHE A 168 -8.11 -5.14 3.71
C PHE A 168 -9.37 -5.34 4.54
N ASP A 169 -10.32 -4.41 4.45
CA ASP A 169 -11.65 -4.53 5.06
C ASP A 169 -12.70 -4.68 3.95
N TRP A 170 -13.32 -5.86 3.89
CA TRP A 170 -14.37 -6.18 2.93
C TRP A 170 -15.60 -5.26 3.04
N ARG A 171 -15.82 -4.61 4.20
CA ARG A 171 -16.90 -3.63 4.40
C ARG A 171 -16.63 -2.33 3.65
N LEU A 172 -15.36 -2.05 3.39
CA LEU A 172 -14.89 -0.82 2.75
C LEU A 172 -14.42 -1.06 1.30
N CYS A 173 -13.94 -2.26 0.97
CA CYS A 173 -13.29 -2.56 -0.31
C CYS A 173 -14.24 -2.93 -1.47
N GLY A 174 -15.53 -2.61 -1.38
CA GLY A 174 -16.50 -2.81 -2.46
C GLY A 174 -17.04 -4.24 -2.58
N THR A 175 -18.32 -4.36 -2.89
CA THR A 175 -19.11 -5.60 -2.96
C THR A 175 -18.91 -6.39 -4.27
N HIS A 176 -17.71 -6.35 -4.86
CA HIS A 176 -17.44 -7.03 -6.13
C HIS A 176 -17.00 -8.48 -5.87
N GLY A 177 -17.95 -9.39 -5.74
CA GLY A 177 -17.69 -10.82 -5.61
C GLY A 177 -18.63 -11.51 -4.61
N THR A 178 -19.81 -11.92 -5.06
CA THR A 178 -20.74 -12.76 -4.29
C THR A 178 -20.66 -14.24 -4.67
N MET A 179 -19.79 -14.62 -5.61
CA MET A 179 -19.77 -15.98 -6.17
C MET A 179 -19.30 -17.08 -5.20
N TYR A 180 -18.67 -16.76 -4.05
CA TYR A 180 -18.14 -17.79 -3.13
C TYR A 180 -18.40 -17.54 -1.62
N GLY A 181 -19.55 -16.94 -1.25
CA GLY A 181 -20.10 -16.78 0.14
C GLY A 181 -20.90 -15.48 0.40
N LYS A 182 -21.15 -15.10 1.66
CA LYS A 182 -21.84 -13.83 2.01
C LYS A 182 -21.02 -13.00 2.98
N GLY A 183 -20.76 -11.74 2.61
CA GLY A 183 -20.59 -10.62 3.55
C GLY A 183 -19.46 -10.65 4.60
N THR A 184 -18.30 -11.26 4.38
CA THR A 184 -17.11 -11.14 5.29
C THR A 184 -15.78 -11.54 4.66
N ARG A 185 -15.32 -10.89 3.58
CA ARG A 185 -14.11 -11.42 2.90
C ARG A 185 -13.43 -10.54 1.87
N SER A 186 -12.12 -10.75 1.82
CA SER A 186 -11.24 -10.19 0.80
C SER A 186 -10.85 -11.29 -0.18
N TYR A 187 -10.91 -10.97 -1.47
CA TYR A 187 -10.51 -11.87 -2.56
C TYR A 187 -9.10 -11.56 -3.01
N PHE A 188 -8.31 -12.60 -3.22
CA PHE A 188 -6.95 -12.48 -3.71
C PHE A 188 -6.72 -13.44 -4.86
N ALA A 189 -6.07 -12.97 -5.92
CA ALA A 189 -5.81 -13.78 -7.10
C ALA A 189 -4.34 -14.20 -7.18
N ARG A 190 -4.11 -15.43 -7.65
CA ARG A 190 -2.77 -15.88 -8.05
C ARG A 190 -2.25 -15.04 -9.22
N ASP A 191 -3.14 -14.72 -10.15
CA ASP A 191 -2.83 -14.09 -11.42
C ASP A 191 -3.20 -12.60 -11.39
N ALA A 192 -2.25 -11.75 -11.77
CA ALA A 192 -2.43 -10.30 -11.75
C ALA A 192 -3.49 -9.83 -12.76
N SER A 193 -3.66 -10.55 -13.88
CA SER A 193 -4.70 -10.26 -14.87
C SER A 193 -6.12 -10.34 -14.30
N TYR A 194 -6.40 -11.31 -13.43
CA TYR A 194 -7.70 -11.39 -12.76
C TYR A 194 -7.92 -10.19 -11.84
N SER A 195 -6.89 -9.76 -11.10
CA SER A 195 -6.98 -8.58 -10.23
C SER A 195 -7.13 -7.27 -11.02
N HIS A 196 -6.56 -7.19 -12.22
CA HIS A 196 -6.64 -6.01 -13.08
C HIS A 196 -8.08 -5.63 -13.44
N GLU A 197 -8.98 -6.61 -13.60
CA GLU A 197 -10.41 -6.38 -13.88
C GLU A 197 -11.12 -5.58 -12.77
N TYR A 198 -10.54 -5.56 -11.56
CA TYR A 198 -11.06 -4.83 -10.40
C TYR A 198 -10.27 -3.54 -10.09
N CYS A 199 -9.27 -3.22 -10.91
CA CYS A 199 -8.51 -1.97 -10.81
C CYS A 199 -9.20 -0.86 -11.62
N SER A 200 -9.42 0.30 -11.00
CA SER A 200 -9.81 1.52 -11.72
C SER A 200 -8.58 2.33 -12.10
N SER A 201 -8.45 2.73 -13.36
CA SER A 201 -7.34 3.60 -13.80
C SER A 201 -7.57 5.06 -13.43
N LEU A 202 -6.51 5.74 -13.02
CA LEU A 202 -6.46 7.21 -12.94
C LEU A 202 -5.54 7.71 -14.06
N GLY A 203 -6.11 8.29 -15.11
CA GLY A 203 -5.32 8.80 -16.24
C GLY A 203 -4.56 7.71 -17.02
N GLY A 204 -5.14 6.50 -17.13
CA GLY A 204 -4.49 5.35 -17.79
C GLY A 204 -3.47 4.61 -16.93
N CYS A 205 -3.25 5.05 -15.69
CA CYS A 205 -2.38 4.40 -14.72
C CYS A 205 -3.21 3.57 -13.73
N TYR A 206 -2.77 2.33 -13.49
CA TYR A 206 -3.43 1.36 -12.63
C TYR A 206 -2.58 1.07 -11.40
N ARG A 207 -3.25 0.68 -10.30
CA ARG A 207 -2.59 0.20 -9.07
C ARG A 207 -3.17 -1.12 -8.64
N VAL A 208 -2.30 -2.05 -8.28
CA VAL A 208 -2.68 -3.36 -7.73
C VAL A 208 -1.86 -3.62 -6.47
N PHE A 209 -2.49 -4.18 -5.44
CA PHE A 209 -1.78 -4.65 -4.26
C PHE A 209 -1.19 -6.03 -4.50
N VAL A 210 -0.03 -6.28 -3.91
CA VAL A 210 0.50 -7.63 -3.69
C VAL A 210 0.52 -7.87 -2.19
N ALA A 211 -0.31 -8.80 -1.74
CA ALA A 211 -0.50 -9.13 -0.33
C ALA A 211 0.20 -10.45 0.02
N GLN A 212 0.76 -10.50 1.22
CA GLN A 212 1.20 -11.74 1.85
C GLN A 212 -0.01 -12.36 2.57
N VAL A 213 -0.38 -13.57 2.19
CA VAL A 213 -1.62 -14.23 2.61
C VAL A 213 -1.31 -15.58 3.24
N LEU A 214 -1.80 -15.77 4.46
CA LEU A 214 -1.79 -17.04 5.19
C LEU A 214 -2.99 -17.88 4.73
N ALA A 215 -2.86 -18.52 3.57
CA ALA A 215 -3.92 -19.34 2.98
C ALA A 215 -4.21 -20.60 3.81
N GLY A 216 -3.18 -21.13 4.50
CA GLY A 216 -3.30 -22.31 5.35
C GLY A 216 -3.86 -23.52 4.60
N ASP A 217 -4.66 -24.33 5.29
CA ASP A 217 -5.43 -25.38 4.65
C ASP A 217 -6.72 -24.79 4.07
N PHE A 218 -6.94 -25.00 2.78
CA PHE A 218 -8.09 -24.45 2.06
C PHE A 218 -9.02 -25.53 1.54
N VAL A 219 -10.25 -25.12 1.24
CA VAL A 219 -11.33 -25.94 0.69
C VAL A 219 -12.10 -25.14 -0.36
N ARG A 220 -12.86 -25.82 -1.21
CA ARG A 220 -13.70 -25.13 -2.20
C ARG A 220 -14.70 -24.19 -1.53
N GLY A 221 -14.75 -22.95 -1.99
CA GLY A 221 -15.68 -21.94 -1.50
C GLY A 221 -17.13 -22.16 -1.96
N SER A 222 -18.07 -21.54 -1.24
CA SER A 222 -19.51 -21.58 -1.56
C SER A 222 -20.16 -20.22 -1.28
N PRO A 223 -21.07 -19.72 -2.15
CA PRO A 223 -22.00 -18.58 -1.93
C PRO A 223 -22.66 -18.45 -0.56
N GLU A 224 -22.69 -19.51 0.24
CA GLU A 224 -23.34 -19.52 1.55
C GLU A 224 -22.37 -19.32 2.73
N TYR A 225 -21.06 -19.43 2.50
CA TYR A 225 -20.08 -19.37 3.58
C TYR A 225 -19.84 -17.94 4.07
N CYS A 226 -20.06 -17.74 5.38
CA CYS A 226 -19.65 -16.53 6.12
C CYS A 226 -18.31 -16.71 6.86
N ARG A 227 -17.80 -17.95 6.90
CA ARG A 227 -16.50 -18.37 7.45
C ARG A 227 -16.10 -19.69 6.76
N PRO A 228 -14.84 -20.11 6.78
CA PRO A 228 -14.45 -21.41 6.24
C PRO A 228 -15.22 -22.55 6.94
N PRO A 229 -15.61 -23.61 6.21
CA PRO A 229 -16.35 -24.71 6.80
C PRO A 229 -15.46 -25.55 7.74
N PRO A 230 -16.05 -26.41 8.59
CA PRO A 230 -15.32 -27.39 9.38
C PRO A 230 -14.57 -28.40 8.50
N ARG A 231 -13.48 -28.98 9.02
CA ARG A 231 -12.73 -30.04 8.34
C ARG A 231 -13.45 -31.37 8.46
N ASP A 232 -13.46 -32.14 7.37
CA ASP A 232 -14.15 -33.44 7.28
C ASP A 232 -13.76 -34.42 8.41
N LYS A 233 -12.49 -34.41 8.81
CA LYS A 233 -11.94 -35.32 9.83
C LYS A 233 -11.93 -34.75 11.25
N ASN A 234 -12.24 -33.46 11.41
CA ASN A 234 -12.23 -32.78 12.71
C ASN A 234 -13.17 -31.57 12.68
N SER A 235 -14.42 -31.78 13.06
CA SER A 235 -15.45 -30.73 13.07
C SER A 235 -15.15 -29.57 14.03
N ASN A 236 -14.23 -29.76 14.99
CA ASN A 236 -13.80 -28.71 15.92
C ASN A 236 -12.74 -27.78 15.31
N ARG A 237 -12.22 -28.09 14.12
CA ARG A 237 -11.24 -27.25 13.41
C ARG A 237 -11.78 -26.84 12.06
N LEU A 238 -11.76 -25.54 11.77
CA LEU A 238 -12.13 -25.00 10.47
C LEU A 238 -10.97 -25.10 9.48
N TYR A 239 -11.28 -24.99 8.20
CA TYR A 239 -10.28 -24.58 7.21
C TYR A 239 -9.83 -23.14 7.47
N ASP A 240 -8.69 -22.77 6.91
CA ASP A 240 -8.08 -21.45 7.11
C ASP A 240 -8.53 -20.47 6.00
N SER A 241 -8.83 -20.96 4.80
CA SER A 241 -9.38 -20.16 3.71
C SER A 241 -10.25 -20.98 2.75
N CYS A 242 -10.91 -20.30 1.81
CA CYS A 242 -11.62 -20.96 0.71
C CYS A 242 -10.97 -20.63 -0.64
N VAL A 243 -11.11 -21.52 -1.61
CA VAL A 243 -10.58 -21.35 -2.98
C VAL A 243 -11.61 -21.69 -4.04
N ASP A 244 -11.34 -21.31 -5.29
CA ASP A 244 -12.11 -21.70 -6.46
C ASP A 244 -11.94 -23.19 -6.80
N ASP A 245 -10.70 -23.66 -6.86
CA ASP A 245 -10.33 -25.04 -7.15
C ASP A 245 -9.29 -25.55 -6.12
N PRO A 246 -9.59 -26.58 -5.31
CA PRO A 246 -8.63 -27.15 -4.36
C PRO A 246 -7.39 -27.80 -5.01
N THR A 247 -7.43 -28.13 -6.30
CA THR A 247 -6.34 -28.80 -7.02
C THR A 247 -5.35 -27.82 -7.64
N ASP A 248 -5.84 -26.76 -8.29
CA ASP A 248 -5.04 -25.63 -8.78
C ASP A 248 -5.72 -24.29 -8.44
N PRO A 249 -5.56 -23.80 -7.20
CA PRO A 249 -6.27 -22.62 -6.74
C PRO A 249 -5.74 -21.34 -7.42
N SER A 250 -6.65 -20.60 -8.04
CA SER A 250 -6.36 -19.30 -8.68
C SER A 250 -6.95 -18.12 -7.91
N ILE A 251 -7.99 -18.36 -7.11
CA ILE A 251 -8.67 -17.36 -6.27
C ILE A 251 -8.68 -17.85 -4.83
N PHE A 252 -8.28 -17.00 -3.91
CA PHE A 252 -8.29 -17.23 -2.47
C PHE A 252 -9.26 -16.26 -1.81
N VAL A 253 -10.07 -16.81 -0.90
CA VAL A 253 -11.08 -16.10 -0.14
C VAL A 253 -10.69 -16.12 1.33
N ILE A 254 -10.35 -14.96 1.86
CA ILE A 254 -9.86 -14.80 3.23
C ILE A 254 -10.92 -14.11 4.07
N PHE A 255 -11.22 -14.69 5.23
CA PHE A 255 -12.29 -14.25 6.13
C PHE A 255 -11.74 -13.44 7.32
N GLU A 256 -10.51 -13.70 7.76
CA GLU A 256 -9.85 -12.96 8.84
C GLU A 256 -8.79 -12.02 8.28
N LYS A 257 -8.95 -10.71 8.52
CA LYS A 257 -8.02 -9.69 7.99
C LYS A 257 -6.58 -9.86 8.47
N GLN A 258 -6.38 -10.46 9.64
CA GLN A 258 -5.08 -10.70 10.23
C GLN A 258 -4.29 -11.82 9.52
N GLN A 259 -4.95 -12.63 8.67
CA GLN A 259 -4.28 -13.58 7.77
C GLN A 259 -3.60 -12.89 6.57
N VAL A 260 -3.74 -11.56 6.45
CA VAL A 260 -3.25 -10.82 5.29
C VAL A 260 -2.39 -9.65 5.74
N TYR A 261 -1.30 -9.43 5.01
CA TYR A 261 -0.52 -8.21 5.09
C TYR A 261 -0.41 -7.58 3.70
N PRO A 262 -0.85 -6.32 3.49
CA PRO A 262 -0.60 -5.63 2.24
C PRO A 262 0.90 -5.34 2.17
N ALA A 263 1.64 -6.08 1.35
CA ALA A 263 3.11 -6.03 1.34
C ALA A 263 3.65 -5.03 0.31
N TYR A 264 2.99 -4.92 -0.84
CA TYR A 264 3.43 -4.03 -1.93
C TYR A 264 2.26 -3.37 -2.66
N ILE A 265 2.55 -2.21 -3.26
CA ILE A 265 1.71 -1.56 -4.28
C ILE A 265 2.53 -1.51 -5.57
N LEU A 266 1.93 -2.00 -6.65
CA LEU A 266 2.48 -1.95 -7.98
C LEU A 266 1.67 -0.96 -8.81
N GLU A 267 2.35 0.02 -9.43
CA GLU A 267 1.77 1.00 -10.33
C GLU A 267 2.24 0.73 -11.78
N TYR A 268 1.31 0.70 -12.73
CA TYR A 268 1.57 0.24 -14.10
C TYR A 268 0.58 0.82 -15.12
N SER A 269 0.95 0.80 -16.40
CA SER A 269 0.05 1.16 -17.51
C SER A 269 0.26 0.23 -18.70
N LEU A 270 -0.65 0.31 -19.68
CA LEU A 270 -0.45 -0.34 -20.97
C LEU A 270 0.83 0.19 -21.62
N GLU A 271 1.59 -0.69 -22.27
CA GLU A 271 2.75 -0.33 -23.04
C GLU A 271 2.31 0.44 -24.28
N SER A 272 2.62 1.73 -24.34
CA SER A 272 2.38 2.55 -25.52
C SER A 272 3.29 2.04 -26.63
N SER A 273 2.74 1.31 -27.59
CA SER A 273 3.42 1.07 -28.85
C SER A 273 3.52 2.41 -29.57
N CYS A 274 4.72 2.98 -29.67
CA CYS A 274 4.96 4.07 -30.61
C CYS A 274 4.68 3.55 -32.01
N VAL A 275 3.49 3.85 -32.54
CA VAL A 275 3.23 3.77 -33.98
C VAL A 275 3.93 4.99 -34.57
N VAL A 276 5.15 4.82 -35.05
CA VAL A 276 5.78 5.80 -35.92
C VAL A 276 5.01 5.74 -37.23
N LEU A 277 4.05 6.65 -37.40
CA LEU A 277 3.34 6.89 -38.66
C LEU A 277 4.18 7.79 -39.58
#